data_AF-A0A3L7JRZ8-F1
#
_entry.id   AF-A0A3L7JRZ8-F1
#
_cell.length_a   1.000
_cell.length_b   1.000
_cell.length_c   1.000
_cell.angle_alpha   90.00
_cell.angle_beta   90.00
_cell.angle_gamma   90.00
#
_symmetry.space_group_name_H-M   'P 1'
#
loop_
_entity.id
_entity.type
_entity.pdbx_description
1 polymer ?
#
loop_
_entity_poly.entity_id
_entity_poly.type
_entity_poly.pdbx_seq_one_letter_code
_entity_poly.pdbx_strand_id
1 'polypeptide(L)' 'MTKEELEYKMNEVKADYIRIQGDVEKLESVGRNTEIQQRNLEELEQELSRLHKQLAAIDQDS' A
#
# COMPACT_ATOMS: atom_id res chain seq x y z
N MET A 1 14.79 10.92 -0.79
CA MET A 1 14.70 9.72 0.06
C MET A 1 15.86 8.81 -0.28
N THR A 2 16.45 8.17 0.71
CA THR A 2 17.41 7.09 0.50
C THR A 2 16.68 5.79 0.12
N LYS A 3 17.44 4.80 -0.36
CA LYS A 3 16.92 3.45 -0.60
C LYS A 3 16.26 2.85 0.65
N GLU A 4 16.92 2.97 1.80
CA GLU A 4 16.42 2.47 3.10
C GLU A 4 15.11 3.17 3.51
N GLU A 5 15.00 4.49 3.31
CA GLU A 5 13.77 5.23 3.60
C GLU A 5 12.60 4.79 2.69
N LEU A 6 12.87 4.48 1.42
CA LEU A 6 11.85 3.97 0.49
C LEU A 6 11.38 2.58 0.89
N GLU A 7 12.32 1.68 1.22
CA GLU A 7 11.99 0.32 1.67
C GLU A 7 11.20 0.33 2.97
N TYR A 8 11.59 1.19 3.93
CA TYR A 8 10.83 1.41 5.16
C TYR A 8 9.40 1.86 4.87
N LYS A 9 9.24 2.90 4.04
CA LYS A 9 7.92 3.43 3.69
C LYS A 9 7.07 2.40 2.93
N MET A 10 7.67 1.60 2.05
CA MET A 10 6.97 0.51 1.37
C MET A 10 6.46 -0.55 2.35
N ASN A 11 7.21 -0.85 3.42
CA ASN A 11 6.75 -1.78 4.45
C ASN A 11 5.58 -1.21 5.25
N GLU A 12 5.58 0.09 5.56
CA GLU A 12 4.44 0.76 6.20
C GLU A 12 3.18 0.66 5.31
N VAL A 13 3.28 1.01 4.03
CA VAL A 13 2.14 0.96 3.10
C VAL A 13 1.62 -0.47 2.95
N LYS A 14 2.50 -1.48 2.90
CA LYS A 14 2.10 -2.90 2.89
C LYS A 14 1.39 -3.32 4.18
N ALA A 15 1.87 -2.87 5.34
CA ALA A 15 1.24 -3.18 6.63
C ALA A 15 -0.18 -2.59 6.71
N ASP A 16 -0.36 -1.35 6.24
CA ASP A 16 -1.67 -0.72 6.14
C ASP A 16 -2.59 -1.44 5.15
N TYR A 17 -2.07 -1.85 4.00
CA TYR A 17 -2.82 -2.63 3.02
C TYR A 17 -3.39 -3.92 3.63
N ILE A 18 -2.55 -4.71 4.30
CA ILE A 18 -2.96 -5.97 4.95
C ILE A 18 -4.03 -5.70 6.02
N ARG A 19 -3.88 -4.64 6.81
CA ARG A 19 -4.85 -4.27 7.83
C ARG A 19 -6.21 -3.93 7.22
N ILE A 20 -6.24 -3.06 6.21
CA ILE A 20 -7.48 -2.63 5.55
C ILE A 20 -8.14 -3.80 4.82
N GLN A 21 -7.36 -4.68 4.18
CA GLN A 21 -7.88 -5.88 3.55
C GLN A 21 -8.60 -6.78 4.57
N GLY A 22 -8.01 -6.99 5.75
CA GLY A 22 -8.68 -7.72 6.83
C GLY A 22 -9.95 -7.04 7.33
N ASP A 23 -10.02 -5.71 7.28
CA ASP A 23 -11.24 -4.97 7.62
C ASP A 23 -12.32 -5.09 6.52
N VAL A 24 -11.93 -5.14 5.23
CA VAL A 24 -12.83 -5.45 4.11
C VAL A 24 -13.45 -6.82 4.31
N GLU A 25 -12.65 -7.86 4.53
CA GLU A 25 -13.13 -9.23 4.73
C GLU A 25 -14.13 -9.33 5.89
N LYS A 26 -13.85 -8.63 7.00
CA LYS A 26 -14.79 -8.55 8.13
C LYS A 26 -16.09 -7.86 7.74
N LEU A 27 -16.02 -6.71 7.06
CA LEU A 27 -17.20 -5.96 6.64
C LEU A 27 -18.06 -6.75 5.65
N GLU A 28 -17.45 -7.46 4.70
CA GLU A 28 -18.14 -8.36 3.77
C GLU A 28 -18.83 -9.51 4.52
N SER A 29 -18.17 -10.10 5.52
CA SER A 29 -18.74 -11.19 6.32
C SER A 29 -20.03 -10.80 7.07
N VAL A 30 -20.20 -9.52 7.39
CA VAL A 30 -21.39 -8.97 8.05
C VAL A 30 -22.33 -8.23 7.09
N GLY A 31 -22.10 -8.33 5.77
CA GLY A 31 -22.95 -7.72 4.74
C GLY A 31 -22.93 -6.19 4.72
N ARG A 32 -21.81 -5.56 5.13
CA ARG A 32 -21.64 -4.11 5.19
C ARG A 32 -20.93 -3.60 3.91
N ASN A 33 -21.19 -2.33 3.57
CA ASN A 33 -20.53 -1.66 2.44
C ASN A 33 -19.01 -1.53 2.71
N THR A 34 -18.21 -1.83 1.68
CA THR A 34 -16.74 -1.81 1.70
C THR A 34 -16.11 -0.85 0.69
N GLU A 35 -16.90 -0.04 -0.03
CA GLU A 35 -16.44 0.83 -1.13
C GLU A 35 -15.35 1.81 -0.67
N ILE A 36 -15.46 2.32 0.55
CA ILE A 36 -14.46 3.25 1.13
C ILE A 36 -13.14 2.51 1.35
N GLN A 37 -13.19 1.32 1.95
CA GLN A 37 -12.00 0.52 2.23
C GLN A 37 -11.35 0.04 0.93
N GLN A 38 -12.13 -0.34 -0.07
CA GLN A 38 -11.63 -0.70 -1.40
C GLN A 38 -10.93 0.48 -2.08
N ARG A 39 -11.51 1.69 -2.04
CA ARG A 39 -10.83 2.89 -2.55
C ARG A 39 -9.51 3.15 -1.83
N ASN A 40 -9.48 2.98 -0.51
CA ASN A 40 -8.24 3.15 0.26
C ASN A 40 -7.18 2.11 -0.14
N LEU A 41 -7.56 0.86 -0.43
CA LEU A 41 -6.64 -0.15 -0.94
C LEU A 41 -6.06 0.25 -2.30
N GLU A 42 -6.89 0.76 -3.22
CA GLU A 42 -6.43 1.27 -4.52
C GLU A 42 -5.42 2.42 -4.38
N GLU A 43 -5.65 3.34 -3.44
CA GLU A 43 -4.73 4.45 -3.15
C GLU A 43 -3.37 3.95 -2.63
N LEU A 44 -3.38 2.95 -1.74
CA LEU A 44 -2.17 2.32 -1.22
C LEU A 44 -1.41 1.57 -2.32
N GLU A 45 -2.10 0.89 -3.24
CA GLU A 45 -1.48 0.24 -4.40
C GLU A 45 -0.81 1.25 -5.33
N GLN A 46 -1.45 2.39 -5.57
CA GLN A 46 -0.85 3.48 -6.34
C GLN A 46 0.37 4.08 -5.63
N GLU A 47 0.33 4.21 -4.31
CA GLU A 47 1.49 4.64 -3.53
C GLU A 47 2.65 3.64 -3.62
N LEU A 48 2.40 2.34 -3.43
CA LEU A 48 3.42 1.29 -3.59
C LEU A 48 4.03 1.29 -4.99
N SER A 49 3.20 1.45 -6.02
CA SER A 49 3.67 1.55 -7.40
C SER A 49 4.59 2.77 -7.61
N ARG A 50 4.28 3.92 -6.99
CA ARG A 50 5.15 5.10 -7.02
C ARG A 50 6.47 4.86 -6.28
N LEU A 51 6.43 4.25 -5.09
CA LEU A 51 7.64 3.96 -4.31
C LEU A 51 8.57 2.98 -5.03
N HIS A 52 8.02 1.93 -5.66
CA HIS A 52 8.81 1.00 -6.49
C HIS A 52 9.50 1.71 -7.65
N LYS A 53 8.83 2.66 -8.33
CA LYS A 53 9.44 3.45 -9.42
C LYS A 53 10.58 4.33 -8.91
N GLN A 54 10.42 4.94 -7.73
CA GLN A 54 11.47 5.74 -7.10
C GLN A 54 12.67 4.87 -6.71
N LEU A 55 12.43 3.69 -6.15
CA LEU A 55 13.47 2.74 -5.78
C LEU A 55 14.24 2.26 -7.01
N ALA A 56 13.52 1.90 -8.07
CA ALA A 56 14.13 1.51 -9.34
C ALA A 56 14.97 2.64 -9.96
N ALA A 57 14.53 3.90 -9.86
CA ALA A 57 15.32 5.04 -10.34
C ALA A 57 16.65 5.18 -9.57
N ILE A 58 16.63 5.04 -8.23
CA ILE A 58 17.84 5.07 -7.41
C ILE A 58 18.80 3.92 -7.78
N ASP A 59 18.27 2.72 -8.01
CA ASP A 59 19.06 1.54 -8.37
C ASP A 59 19.65 1.62 -9.80
N GLN A 60 19.07 2.44 -10.70
CA GLN A 60 19.62 2.68 -12.04
C GLN A 60 20.72 3.76 -12.05
N ASP A 61 20.70 4.67 -11.07
CA ASP A 61 21.65 5.78 -10.94
C ASP A 61 22.87 5.42 -10.03
N SER A 62 22.88 4.22 -9.44
CA SER A 62 23.93 3.70 -8.51
C SER A 62 24.86 2.71 -9.19
#